data_AF-G9MJB3-F1
#
_entry.id   AF-G9MJB3-F1
#
_cell.length_a   1.000
_cell.length_b   1.000
_cell.length_c   1.000
_cell.angle_alpha   90.00
_cell.angle_beta   90.00
_cell.angle_gamma   90.00
#
_symmetry.space_group_name_H-M   'P 1'
#
loop_
_entity.id
_entity.type
_entity.pdbx_description
1 polymer ?
#
loop_
_entity_poly.entity_id
_entity_poly.type
_entity_poly.pdbx_seq_one_letter_code
_entity_poly.pdbx_strand_id
1 'polypeptide(L)'
;LRSKQVKQILKITMDDDPDRPHSDESIENSLKDFDVKMLDWRKVDLCPELIQRACKNVMSAHLRWSGNNIALRAWSEPQGLPKLETPQRWRRSNLQSHRWLKAMNSFAELIHGMEDIDTNESHLKDPITVAVIDDGVNNCHPALRGKIHSEFSFHQRENMPIPYYVTSTGHGTVMATMICRVCPKAKLQIFKLDTYTSNDGTTQITAESAALAVEAAVARKVHIISMSWTIQETEDNKSGTRRLDAALRKAHDSNIIMLCSASDRGAHPDNNYPARFKVKQIFRIGAATADGRVWGMAGDLANMDFILPGHNVFDAVGSYNGLLENFKPRTGSSVATALAAGQAALIMHCVRLAAIHSTKNVRTNFLSPRKHEAMKAALKRIGTSDEGQHKFIEVWNRFDSATENLRGASMNEMLNYLA
;
A
#
# COMPACT_ATOMS: atom_id res chain seq x y z
N LEU A 1 2.33 -24.21 23.24
CA LEU A 1 1.61 -24.11 21.94
C LEU A 1 0.76 -25.34 21.65
N ARG A 2 1.29 -26.57 21.81
CA ARG A 2 0.54 -27.83 21.61
C ARG A 2 -0.75 -27.92 22.43
N SER A 3 -0.70 -27.55 23.71
CA SER A 3 -1.88 -27.49 24.59
C SER A 3 -2.97 -26.52 24.15
N LYS A 4 -2.62 -25.53 23.31
CA LYS A 4 -3.55 -24.56 22.72
C LYS A 4 -3.99 -24.96 21.29
N GLN A 5 -3.71 -26.19 20.86
CA GLN A 5 -4.05 -26.73 19.54
C GLN A 5 -3.54 -25.89 18.34
N VAL A 6 -2.46 -25.13 18.54
CA VAL A 6 -1.84 -24.34 17.46
C VAL A 6 -1.20 -25.29 16.46
N LYS A 7 -1.65 -25.24 15.20
CA LYS A 7 -1.11 -26.05 14.09
C LYS A 7 -0.17 -25.29 13.17
N GLN A 8 -0.31 -23.96 13.12
CA GLN A 8 0.43 -23.09 12.21
C GLN A 8 1.09 -21.94 12.98
N ILE A 9 2.34 -21.63 12.64
CA ILE A 9 3.09 -20.51 13.20
C ILE A 9 3.50 -19.59 12.05
N LEU A 10 2.94 -18.37 12.03
CA LEU A 10 3.21 -17.42 10.94
C LEU A 10 4.67 -16.93 10.96
N LYS A 11 5.18 -16.60 12.15
CA LYS A 11 6.55 -16.19 12.35
C LYS A 11 7.03 -16.67 13.71
N ILE A 12 8.24 -17.19 13.74
CA ILE A 12 8.97 -17.42 14.98
C ILE A 12 10.23 -16.55 14.95
N THR A 13 10.44 -15.81 16.03
CA THR A 13 11.69 -15.11 16.31
C THR A 13 12.23 -15.63 17.63
N MET A 14 13.45 -16.12 17.61
CA MET A 14 14.16 -16.61 18.79
C MET A 14 15.54 -15.96 18.84
N ASP A 15 15.82 -15.27 19.94
CA ASP A 15 17.16 -14.81 20.28
C ASP A 15 17.90 -15.98 20.92
N ASP A 16 18.84 -16.56 20.16
CA ASP A 16 19.68 -17.66 20.64
C ASP A 16 20.88 -17.11 21.41
N ASP A 17 21.33 -17.85 22.43
CA ASP A 17 22.50 -17.47 23.22
C ASP A 17 23.76 -17.75 22.38
N PRO A 18 24.61 -16.73 22.12
CA PRO A 18 25.82 -16.92 21.31
C PRO A 18 26.87 -17.80 21.98
N ASP A 19 26.90 -17.85 23.32
CA ASP A 19 27.84 -18.66 24.09
C ASP A 19 27.32 -20.08 24.30
N ARG A 20 25.99 -20.26 24.25
CA ARG A 20 25.30 -21.55 24.44
C ARG A 20 24.13 -21.73 23.46
N PRO A 21 24.40 -21.83 22.16
CA PRO A 21 23.34 -21.92 21.17
C PRO A 21 22.53 -23.21 21.32
N HIS A 22 21.23 -23.16 21.01
CA HIS A 22 20.40 -24.35 21.02
C HIS A 22 20.95 -25.42 20.05
N SER A 23 20.90 -26.68 20.45
CA SER A 23 21.27 -27.80 19.58
C SER A 23 20.30 -27.92 18.41
N ASP A 24 20.77 -28.40 17.26
CA ASP A 24 19.94 -28.64 16.08
C ASP A 24 18.74 -29.55 16.40
N GLU A 25 18.97 -30.59 17.20
CA GLU A 25 17.93 -31.49 17.69
C GLU A 25 16.86 -30.76 18.53
N SER A 26 17.26 -29.82 19.38
CA SER A 26 16.32 -29.04 20.20
C SER A 26 15.46 -28.13 19.33
N ILE A 27 16.06 -27.49 18.32
CA ILE A 27 15.37 -26.64 17.35
C ILE A 27 14.36 -27.48 16.55
N GLU A 28 14.79 -28.64 16.05
CA GLU A 28 13.93 -29.56 15.29
C GLU A 28 12.75 -30.05 16.13
N ASN A 29 13.01 -30.55 17.34
CA ASN A 29 11.96 -31.07 18.22
C ASN A 29 10.95 -30.01 18.67
N SER A 30 11.37 -28.74 18.70
CA SER A 30 10.51 -27.61 19.03
C SER A 30 9.59 -27.20 17.88
N LEU A 31 10.02 -27.40 16.62
CA LEU A 31 9.33 -26.87 15.44
C LEU A 31 8.65 -27.92 14.58
N LYS A 32 9.09 -29.18 14.61
CA LYS A 32 8.66 -30.25 13.69
C LYS A 32 7.15 -30.51 13.62
N ASP A 33 6.42 -30.20 14.67
CA ASP A 33 4.96 -30.41 14.75
C ASP A 33 4.15 -29.19 14.30
N PHE A 34 4.81 -28.08 13.96
CA PHE A 34 4.18 -26.84 13.57
C PHE A 34 4.45 -26.52 12.10
N ASP A 35 3.43 -26.00 11.42
CA ASP A 35 3.60 -25.43 10.09
C ASP A 35 4.18 -24.00 10.19
N VAL A 36 5.51 -23.92 10.37
CA VAL A 36 6.26 -22.65 10.52
C VAL A 36 6.49 -21.99 9.15
N LYS A 37 6.08 -20.72 9.00
CA LYS A 37 6.18 -19.98 7.73
C LYS A 37 7.40 -19.08 7.63
N MET A 38 7.72 -18.35 8.71
CA MET A 38 8.91 -17.50 8.78
C MET A 38 9.76 -17.90 9.97
N LEU A 39 11.02 -18.24 9.71
CA LEU A 39 12.02 -18.62 10.71
C LEU A 39 13.03 -17.49 10.87
N ASP A 40 13.13 -16.92 12.06
CA ASP A 40 14.19 -15.97 12.45
C ASP A 40 14.80 -16.48 13.76
N TRP A 41 15.66 -17.48 13.63
CA TRP A 41 16.37 -18.07 14.76
C TRP A 41 17.79 -17.54 14.76
N ARG A 42 18.18 -16.76 15.78
CA ARG A 42 19.46 -16.04 15.82
C ARG A 42 20.65 -16.92 16.20
N LYS A 43 20.74 -18.09 15.56
CA LYS A 43 21.90 -18.99 15.61
C LYS A 43 22.73 -18.79 14.34
N VAL A 44 24.04 -18.68 14.49
CA VAL A 44 24.96 -18.55 13.34
C VAL A 44 25.12 -19.88 12.61
N ASP A 45 25.35 -19.81 11.30
CA ASP A 45 25.66 -20.93 10.41
C ASP A 45 24.63 -22.07 10.46
N LEU A 46 23.36 -21.72 10.62
CA LEU A 46 22.25 -22.68 10.71
C LEU A 46 22.20 -23.61 9.48
N CYS A 47 22.09 -24.91 9.73
CA CYS A 47 22.10 -25.93 8.68
C CYS A 47 20.80 -25.91 7.83
N PRO A 48 20.87 -25.83 6.49
CA PRO A 48 19.69 -25.92 5.63
C PRO A 48 18.88 -27.20 5.80
N GLU A 49 19.54 -28.34 6.07
CA GLU A 49 18.87 -29.63 6.29
C GLU A 49 18.05 -29.62 7.58
N LEU A 50 18.56 -28.96 8.63
CA LEU A 50 17.78 -28.74 9.85
C LEU A 50 16.52 -27.94 9.53
N ILE A 51 16.64 -26.85 8.76
CA ILE A 51 15.51 -26.01 8.36
C ILE A 51 14.49 -26.84 7.56
N GLN A 52 14.94 -27.70 6.66
CA GLN A 52 14.08 -28.58 5.87
C GLN A 52 13.32 -29.61 6.73
N ARG A 53 13.99 -30.20 7.73
CA ARG A 53 13.38 -31.17 8.64
C ARG A 53 12.42 -30.52 9.65
N ALA A 54 12.86 -29.42 10.26
CA ALA A 54 12.15 -28.71 11.30
C ALA A 54 10.97 -27.89 10.75
N CYS A 55 11.12 -27.33 9.54
CA CYS A 55 10.17 -26.38 8.95
C CYS A 55 9.88 -26.73 7.48
N LYS A 56 9.16 -27.83 7.25
CA LYS A 56 8.89 -28.39 5.90
C LYS A 56 8.29 -27.41 4.89
N ASN A 57 7.59 -26.37 5.34
CA ASN A 57 6.95 -25.35 4.49
C ASN A 57 7.46 -23.94 4.79
N VAL A 58 8.71 -23.79 5.27
CA VAL A 58 9.33 -22.49 5.53
C VAL A 58 9.42 -21.68 4.24
N MET A 59 9.10 -20.39 4.33
CA MET A 59 9.05 -19.47 3.18
C MET A 59 10.14 -18.43 3.22
N SER A 60 10.50 -18.01 4.44
CA SER A 60 11.57 -17.06 4.68
C SER A 60 12.33 -17.53 5.91
N ALA A 61 13.63 -17.67 5.75
CA ALA A 61 14.56 -17.93 6.83
C ALA A 61 15.54 -16.75 6.92
N HIS A 62 15.66 -16.14 8.10
CA HIS A 62 16.67 -15.13 8.37
C HIS A 62 17.89 -15.85 8.95
N LEU A 63 18.93 -15.99 8.14
CA LEU A 63 20.16 -16.68 8.53
C LEU A 63 21.20 -15.68 9.01
N ARG A 64 21.99 -16.09 10.00
CA ARG A 64 23.16 -15.34 10.48
C ARG A 64 24.42 -16.09 10.09
N TRP A 65 25.36 -15.38 9.51
CA TRP A 65 26.62 -15.94 9.03
C TRP A 65 27.73 -15.54 9.99
N SER A 66 28.52 -16.51 10.45
CA SER A 66 29.64 -16.26 11.36
C SER A 66 30.86 -15.64 10.69
N GLY A 67 30.90 -15.61 9.35
CA GLY A 67 32.11 -15.36 8.57
C GLY A 67 32.75 -16.65 8.02
N ASN A 68 32.21 -17.83 8.37
CA ASN A 68 32.71 -19.11 7.88
C ASN A 68 32.29 -19.37 6.42
N ASN A 69 33.27 -19.34 5.50
CA ASN A 69 33.03 -19.58 4.07
C ASN A 69 32.48 -20.99 3.77
N ILE A 70 32.71 -21.97 4.65
CA ILE A 70 32.17 -23.32 4.49
C ILE A 70 30.63 -23.29 4.58
N ALA A 71 30.08 -22.54 5.54
CA ALA A 71 28.64 -22.39 5.70
C ALA A 71 28.01 -21.72 4.47
N LEU A 72 28.66 -20.69 3.93
CA LEU A 72 28.20 -19.99 2.72
C LEU A 72 28.18 -20.92 1.49
N ARG A 73 29.22 -21.75 1.32
CA ARG A 73 29.27 -22.74 0.24
C ARG A 73 28.17 -23.80 0.40
N ALA A 74 28.03 -24.37 1.60
CA ALA A 74 26.99 -25.36 1.88
C ALA A 74 25.57 -24.81 1.65
N TRP A 75 25.34 -23.54 1.96
CA TRP A 75 24.07 -22.87 1.65
C TRP A 75 23.80 -22.74 0.15
N SER A 76 24.85 -22.52 -0.65
CA SER A 76 24.76 -22.33 -2.10
C SER A 76 24.66 -23.64 -2.91
N GLU A 77 24.96 -24.78 -2.30
CA GLU A 77 24.89 -26.07 -2.98
C GLU A 77 23.45 -26.41 -3.38
N PRO A 78 23.22 -27.18 -4.47
CA PRO A 78 21.88 -27.57 -4.89
C PRO A 78 21.07 -28.29 -3.81
N GLN A 79 21.74 -28.96 -2.87
CA GLN A 79 21.12 -29.66 -1.74
C GLN A 79 20.92 -28.78 -0.50
N GLY A 80 21.44 -27.55 -0.50
CA GLY A 80 21.33 -26.57 0.57
C GLY A 80 20.05 -25.74 0.49
N LEU A 81 20.16 -24.40 0.52
CA LEU A 81 19.01 -23.50 0.47
C LEU A 81 18.16 -23.61 -0.82
N PRO A 82 18.74 -23.85 -2.02
CA PRO A 82 17.95 -24.04 -3.24
C PRO A 82 16.91 -25.18 -3.15
N LYS A 83 17.18 -26.20 -2.31
CA LYS A 83 16.27 -27.34 -2.08
C LYS A 83 15.07 -26.99 -1.21
N LEU A 84 15.10 -25.84 -0.52
CA LEU A 84 13.94 -25.28 0.18
C LEU A 84 12.98 -24.66 -0.85
N GLU A 85 12.49 -25.46 -1.79
CA GLU A 85 11.53 -25.00 -2.79
C GLU A 85 10.24 -24.56 -2.10
N THR A 86 9.98 -23.25 -2.10
CA THR A 86 8.66 -22.73 -1.72
C THR A 86 7.58 -23.36 -2.60
N PRO A 87 6.58 -24.07 -2.03
CA PRO A 87 5.52 -24.67 -2.83
C PRO A 87 4.84 -23.61 -3.70
N GLN A 88 4.71 -23.85 -5.01
CA GLN A 88 3.97 -22.94 -5.92
C GLN A 88 2.53 -22.65 -5.42
N ARG A 89 1.96 -23.60 -4.66
CA ARG A 89 0.65 -23.47 -3.99
C ARG A 89 0.62 -22.31 -2.97
N TRP A 90 1.76 -22.00 -2.33
CA TRP A 90 1.91 -20.89 -1.37
C TRP A 90 2.33 -19.55 -1.98
N ARG A 91 3.00 -19.55 -3.15
CA ARG A 91 3.16 -18.30 -3.95
C ARG A 91 1.79 -17.66 -4.25
N ARG A 92 0.75 -18.48 -4.40
CA ARG A 92 -0.64 -18.03 -4.56
C ARG A 92 -1.36 -17.75 -3.24
N SER A 93 -1.15 -18.50 -2.16
CA SER A 93 -1.91 -18.30 -0.91
C SER A 93 -1.40 -17.17 -0.01
N ASN A 94 -0.14 -16.73 -0.12
CA ASN A 94 0.37 -15.56 0.62
C ASN A 94 0.30 -14.24 -0.14
N LEU A 95 0.04 -14.26 -1.45
CA LEU A 95 -0.60 -13.12 -2.11
C LEU A 95 -2.03 -12.87 -1.54
N GLN A 96 -2.59 -13.86 -0.81
CA GLN A 96 -3.99 -13.96 -0.40
C GLN A 96 -4.26 -13.93 1.12
N SER A 97 -3.31 -13.52 1.98
CA SER A 97 -3.59 -13.47 3.44
C SER A 97 -4.57 -12.38 3.84
N HIS A 98 -4.68 -11.30 3.06
CA HIS A 98 -5.69 -10.26 3.25
C HIS A 98 -6.90 -10.53 2.37
N ARG A 99 -8.04 -10.92 2.98
CA ARG A 99 -9.34 -11.03 2.28
C ARG A 99 -9.67 -9.76 1.48
N TRP A 100 -9.38 -8.59 2.08
CA TRP A 100 -9.52 -7.29 1.44
C TRP A 100 -8.76 -7.20 0.12
N LEU A 101 -7.47 -7.56 0.11
CA LEU A 101 -6.64 -7.51 -1.11
C LEU A 101 -7.11 -8.52 -2.15
N LYS A 102 -7.61 -9.68 -1.73
CA LYS A 102 -8.17 -10.69 -2.65
C LYS A 102 -9.39 -10.15 -3.38
N ALA A 103 -10.36 -9.60 -2.65
CA ALA A 103 -11.58 -9.01 -3.21
C ALA A 103 -11.23 -7.88 -4.20
N MET A 104 -10.35 -6.96 -3.78
CA MET A 104 -9.95 -5.84 -4.64
C MET A 104 -9.14 -6.26 -5.85
N ASN A 105 -8.23 -7.25 -5.73
CA ASN A 105 -7.48 -7.77 -6.86
C ASN A 105 -8.41 -8.40 -7.91
N SER A 106 -9.37 -9.24 -7.48
CA SER A 106 -10.30 -9.88 -8.40
C SER A 106 -11.20 -8.88 -9.12
N PHE A 107 -11.66 -7.83 -8.43
CA PHE A 107 -12.42 -6.77 -9.07
C PHE A 107 -11.56 -5.90 -10.00
N ALA A 108 -10.33 -5.58 -9.60
CA ALA A 108 -9.39 -4.83 -10.42
C ALA A 108 -9.05 -5.56 -11.73
N GLU A 109 -8.91 -6.88 -11.71
CA GLU A 109 -8.73 -7.70 -12.93
C GLU A 109 -9.87 -7.52 -13.94
N LEU A 110 -11.12 -7.47 -13.46
CA LEU A 110 -12.28 -7.19 -14.32
C LEU A 110 -12.21 -5.79 -14.93
N ILE A 111 -11.98 -4.76 -14.11
CA ILE A 111 -11.88 -3.37 -14.57
C ILE A 111 -10.71 -3.18 -15.54
N HIS A 112 -9.60 -3.90 -15.33
CA HIS A 112 -8.45 -3.85 -16.22
C HIS A 112 -8.78 -4.39 -17.61
N GLY A 113 -9.56 -5.48 -17.69
CA GLY A 113 -9.99 -6.11 -18.93
C GLY A 113 -11.07 -5.34 -19.69
N MET A 114 -11.70 -4.33 -19.09
CA MET A 114 -12.67 -3.49 -19.79
C MET A 114 -11.98 -2.61 -20.85
N GLU A 115 -12.50 -2.62 -22.07
CA GLU A 115 -12.13 -1.66 -23.11
C GLU A 115 -12.49 -0.22 -22.70
N ASP A 116 -11.73 0.76 -23.20
CA ASP A 116 -12.04 2.16 -22.95
C ASP A 116 -13.27 2.57 -23.78
N ILE A 117 -14.26 3.16 -23.11
CA ILE A 117 -15.53 3.55 -23.75
C ILE A 117 -15.39 4.97 -24.29
N ASP A 118 -15.68 5.13 -25.58
CA ASP A 118 -15.74 6.45 -26.21
C ASP A 118 -17.01 7.19 -25.79
N THR A 119 -16.87 8.50 -25.59
CA THR A 119 -17.97 9.39 -25.18
C THR A 119 -17.79 10.73 -25.84
N ASN A 120 -18.88 11.35 -26.29
CA ASN A 120 -18.82 12.71 -26.87
C ASN A 120 -18.63 13.80 -25.80
N GLU A 121 -18.85 13.46 -24.52
CA GLU A 121 -18.70 14.38 -23.39
C GLU A 121 -17.24 14.54 -23.00
N SER A 122 -16.64 15.68 -23.37
CA SER A 122 -15.22 15.98 -23.13
C SER A 122 -14.79 15.80 -21.67
N HIS A 123 -15.65 16.18 -20.72
CA HIS A 123 -15.39 16.07 -19.29
C HIS A 123 -15.42 14.63 -18.74
N LEU A 124 -15.96 13.67 -19.51
CA LEU A 124 -15.96 12.24 -19.20
C LEU A 124 -14.89 11.48 -19.99
N LYS A 125 -14.27 12.08 -21.01
CA LYS A 125 -13.18 11.44 -21.78
C LYS A 125 -11.96 11.18 -20.91
N ASP A 126 -11.61 12.12 -20.04
CA ASP A 126 -10.36 12.02 -19.27
C ASP A 126 -10.44 10.95 -18.17
N PRO A 127 -9.38 10.14 -17.99
CA PRO A 127 -9.30 9.18 -16.90
C PRO A 127 -9.14 9.87 -15.54
N ILE A 128 -9.42 9.13 -14.47
CA ILE A 128 -9.21 9.62 -13.11
C ILE A 128 -7.71 9.77 -12.85
N THR A 129 -7.31 10.97 -12.43
CA THR A 129 -5.92 11.33 -12.14
C THR A 129 -5.65 11.40 -10.63
N VAL A 130 -4.59 10.72 -10.21
CA VAL A 130 -4.13 10.68 -8.81
C VAL A 130 -2.74 11.31 -8.72
N ALA A 131 -2.60 12.37 -7.94
CA ALA A 131 -1.30 12.93 -7.57
C ALA A 131 -0.68 12.09 -6.45
N VAL A 132 0.49 11.52 -6.72
CA VAL A 132 1.33 10.84 -5.73
C VAL A 132 2.41 11.82 -5.32
N ILE A 133 2.24 12.43 -4.14
CA ILE A 133 3.21 13.37 -3.57
C ILE A 133 4.08 12.59 -2.60
N ASP A 134 5.28 12.21 -3.03
CA ASP A 134 6.14 11.27 -2.31
C ASP A 134 7.62 11.44 -2.73
N ASP A 135 8.49 10.48 -2.44
CA ASP A 135 9.93 10.55 -2.69
C ASP A 135 10.35 10.29 -4.15
N GLY A 136 9.41 10.23 -5.09
CA GLY A 136 9.61 9.89 -6.51
C GLY A 136 9.15 8.47 -6.85
N VAL A 137 9.49 8.00 -8.05
CA VAL A 137 9.03 6.70 -8.57
C VAL A 137 10.09 6.02 -9.44
N ASN A 138 10.10 4.69 -9.45
CA ASN A 138 10.74 3.91 -10.50
C ASN A 138 9.72 3.63 -11.61
N ASN A 139 9.74 4.44 -12.68
CA ASN A 139 8.80 4.31 -13.80
C ASN A 139 9.03 3.06 -14.67
N CYS A 140 10.20 2.41 -14.56
CA CYS A 140 10.48 1.12 -15.18
C CYS A 140 9.82 -0.05 -14.45
N HIS A 141 9.16 0.18 -13.30
CA HIS A 141 8.49 -0.87 -12.56
C HIS A 141 7.32 -1.47 -13.39
N PRO A 142 7.23 -2.80 -13.57
CA PRO A 142 6.25 -3.42 -14.47
C PRO A 142 4.79 -3.03 -14.18
N ALA A 143 4.39 -2.93 -12.91
CA ALA A 143 3.03 -2.53 -12.54
C ALA A 143 2.68 -1.06 -12.84
N LEU A 144 3.66 -0.21 -13.15
CA LEU A 144 3.46 1.21 -13.43
C LEU A 144 3.53 1.54 -14.93
N ARG A 145 3.83 0.55 -15.78
CA ARG A 145 3.95 0.73 -17.23
C ARG A 145 2.65 1.30 -17.82
N GLY A 146 2.76 2.47 -18.47
CA GLY A 146 1.62 3.17 -19.08
C GLY A 146 0.63 3.79 -18.08
N LYS A 147 0.95 3.83 -16.78
CA LYS A 147 0.10 4.43 -15.73
C LYS A 147 0.56 5.83 -15.33
N ILE A 148 1.85 6.09 -15.39
CA ILE A 148 2.42 7.42 -15.11
C ILE A 148 2.15 8.33 -16.31
N HIS A 149 1.46 9.44 -16.07
CA HIS A 149 1.10 10.42 -17.09
C HIS A 149 2.05 11.61 -17.12
N SER A 150 2.51 12.05 -15.95
CA SER A 150 3.47 13.15 -15.82
C SER A 150 4.25 13.06 -14.51
N GLU A 151 5.43 13.65 -14.51
CA GLU A 151 6.38 13.59 -13.40
C GLU A 151 6.93 15.00 -13.13
N PHE A 152 6.96 15.41 -11.87
CA PHE A 152 7.43 16.71 -11.40
C PHE A 152 8.38 16.51 -10.22
N SER A 153 9.39 17.36 -10.12
CA SER A 153 10.36 17.31 -9.02
C SER A 153 10.49 18.67 -8.37
N PHE A 154 10.46 18.66 -7.04
CA PHE A 154 10.69 19.81 -6.18
C PHE A 154 11.94 19.60 -5.33
N HIS A 155 12.77 18.62 -5.71
CA HIS A 155 14.05 18.30 -5.09
C HIS A 155 15.13 19.22 -5.67
N GLN A 156 15.66 20.14 -4.85
CA GLN A 156 16.77 21.01 -5.25
C GLN A 156 18.11 20.33 -4.90
N ARG A 157 18.69 19.57 -5.84
CA ARG A 157 20.13 19.26 -5.80
C ARG A 157 20.79 19.76 -7.05
N GLU A 158 21.69 20.73 -6.88
CA GLU A 158 22.67 21.08 -7.89
C GLU A 158 23.63 19.88 -8.08
N ASN A 159 23.92 19.53 -9.34
CA ASN A 159 25.00 18.63 -9.75
C ASN A 159 24.87 17.11 -9.54
N MET A 160 23.68 16.51 -9.67
CA MET A 160 23.58 15.04 -9.82
C MET A 160 22.89 14.62 -11.14
N PRO A 161 23.47 13.69 -11.92
CA PRO A 161 22.88 13.19 -13.16
C PRO A 161 21.84 12.09 -12.88
N ILE A 162 21.01 12.25 -11.85
CA ILE A 162 19.91 11.33 -11.56
C ILE A 162 18.65 11.92 -12.19
N PRO A 163 17.91 11.18 -13.03
CA PRO A 163 16.66 11.67 -13.58
C PRO A 163 15.75 12.16 -12.46
N TYR A 164 15.17 13.34 -12.64
CA TYR A 164 14.51 14.12 -11.59
C TYR A 164 13.34 13.40 -10.90
N TYR A 165 12.84 12.30 -11.46
CA TYR A 165 11.72 11.50 -10.98
C TYR A 165 12.11 10.26 -10.18
N VAL A 166 13.39 9.85 -10.18
CA VAL A 166 13.83 8.59 -9.53
C VAL A 166 13.59 8.67 -8.02
N THR A 167 12.96 7.62 -7.49
CA THR A 167 12.65 7.47 -6.05
C THR A 167 13.92 7.51 -5.18
N SER A 168 13.87 8.22 -4.05
CA SER A 168 15.02 8.32 -3.12
C SER A 168 15.20 7.04 -2.28
N THR A 169 14.11 6.38 -1.90
CA THR A 169 14.12 5.22 -0.98
C THR A 169 13.33 4.01 -1.50
N GLY A 170 12.59 4.18 -2.59
CA GLY A 170 11.63 3.19 -3.10
C GLY A 170 10.20 3.39 -2.59
N HIS A 171 9.98 4.29 -1.61
CA HIS A 171 8.69 4.45 -0.94
C HIS A 171 7.57 4.86 -1.91
N GLY A 172 7.77 5.92 -2.70
CA GLY A 172 6.77 6.40 -3.66
C GLY A 172 6.48 5.39 -4.78
N THR A 173 7.42 4.50 -5.10
CA THR A 173 7.17 3.38 -6.03
C THR A 173 6.16 2.40 -5.43
N VAL A 174 6.32 2.03 -4.16
CA VAL A 174 5.36 1.17 -3.45
C VAL A 174 3.99 1.84 -3.37
N MET A 175 3.93 3.15 -3.08
CA MET A 175 2.66 3.86 -3.01
C MET A 175 1.94 3.87 -4.36
N ALA A 176 2.67 4.18 -5.43
CA ALA A 176 2.14 4.17 -6.79
C ALA A 176 1.63 2.78 -7.20
N THR A 177 2.35 1.71 -6.86
CA THR A 177 1.91 0.34 -7.21
C THR A 177 0.67 -0.07 -6.43
N MET A 178 0.53 0.32 -5.16
CA MET A 178 -0.66 0.05 -4.35
C MET A 178 -1.91 0.79 -4.86
N ILE A 179 -1.77 2.04 -5.33
CA ILE A 179 -2.87 2.78 -5.97
C ILE A 179 -3.33 2.05 -7.23
N CYS A 180 -2.39 1.73 -8.13
CA CYS A 180 -2.68 1.04 -9.40
C CYS A 180 -3.20 -0.39 -9.21
N ARG A 181 -2.84 -1.05 -8.10
CA ARG A 181 -3.36 -2.37 -7.74
C ARG A 181 -4.86 -2.35 -7.51
N VAL A 182 -5.38 -1.30 -6.90
CA VAL A 182 -6.81 -1.15 -6.61
C VAL A 182 -7.56 -0.53 -7.79
N CYS A 183 -7.00 0.48 -8.44
CA CYS A 183 -7.60 1.14 -9.60
C CYS A 183 -6.65 1.10 -10.81
N PRO A 184 -6.66 0.01 -11.61
CA PRO A 184 -5.71 -0.15 -12.71
C PRO A 184 -5.94 0.81 -13.88
N LYS A 185 -7.11 1.46 -13.96
CA LYS A 185 -7.43 2.47 -15.00
C LYS A 185 -7.08 3.91 -14.56
N ALA A 186 -6.59 4.12 -13.34
CA ALA A 186 -6.15 5.43 -12.89
C ALA A 186 -4.86 5.87 -13.61
N LYS A 187 -4.69 7.18 -13.78
CA LYS A 187 -3.46 7.80 -14.26
C LYS A 187 -2.76 8.52 -13.12
N LEU A 188 -1.47 8.27 -12.96
CA LEU A 188 -0.68 8.85 -11.88
C LEU A 188 0.06 10.10 -12.35
N GLN A 189 0.06 11.13 -11.53
CA GLN A 189 0.96 12.27 -11.65
C GLN A 189 1.90 12.24 -10.44
N ILE A 190 3.20 12.20 -10.69
CA ILE A 190 4.20 12.01 -9.63
C ILE A 190 4.79 13.37 -9.26
N PHE A 191 4.81 13.68 -7.97
CA PHE A 191 5.39 14.91 -7.43
C PHE A 191 6.46 14.51 -6.42
N LYS A 192 7.72 14.48 -6.87
CA LYS A 192 8.87 14.15 -6.03
C LYS A 192 9.16 15.29 -5.05
N LEU A 193 9.12 14.96 -3.77
CA LEU A 193 9.49 15.83 -2.67
C LEU A 193 11.00 15.92 -2.48
N ASP A 194 11.42 17.02 -1.87
CA ASP A 194 12.78 17.18 -1.39
C ASP A 194 12.96 16.39 -0.09
N THR A 195 13.96 15.52 -0.08
CA THR A 195 14.25 14.60 1.03
C THR A 195 15.61 14.87 1.64
N TYR A 196 15.68 14.92 2.97
CA TYR A 196 16.92 15.03 3.73
C TYR A 196 17.02 13.92 4.78
N THR A 197 18.23 13.56 5.17
CA THR A 197 18.47 12.57 6.23
C THR A 197 18.53 13.32 7.56
N SER A 198 17.65 12.96 8.49
CA SER A 198 17.66 13.44 9.86
C SER A 198 18.84 12.82 10.65
N ASN A 199 19.18 13.41 11.80
CA ASN A 199 20.28 12.97 12.66
C ASN A 199 20.14 11.51 13.14
N ASP A 200 18.91 10.99 13.19
CA ASP A 200 18.58 9.60 13.52
C ASP A 200 18.70 8.64 12.32
N GLY A 201 19.20 9.12 11.18
CA GLY A 201 19.33 8.35 9.94
C GLY A 201 18.02 8.16 9.18
N THR A 202 16.92 8.76 9.63
CA THR A 202 15.62 8.65 8.95
C THR A 202 15.50 9.66 7.82
N THR A 203 14.97 9.24 6.67
CA THR A 203 14.66 10.16 5.57
C THR A 203 13.42 10.96 5.93
N GLN A 204 13.55 12.28 5.94
CA GLN A 204 12.48 13.25 6.17
C GLN A 204 12.24 14.06 4.90
N ILE A 205 11.06 14.69 4.82
CA ILE A 205 10.66 15.55 3.70
C ILE A 205 10.50 16.99 4.17
N THR A 206 10.71 17.95 3.26
CA THR A 206 10.59 19.37 3.60
C THR A 206 9.14 19.86 3.44
N ALA A 207 8.67 20.68 4.39
CA ALA A 207 7.33 21.27 4.32
C ALA A 207 7.16 22.18 3.10
N GLU A 208 8.22 22.85 2.67
CA GLU A 208 8.22 23.74 1.50
C GLU A 208 8.01 22.97 0.20
N SER A 209 8.76 21.87 -0.01
CA SER A 209 8.56 21.03 -1.21
C SER A 209 7.18 20.39 -1.24
N ALA A 210 6.66 19.98 -0.07
CA ALA A 210 5.30 19.47 0.05
C ALA A 210 4.26 20.53 -0.33
N ALA A 211 4.42 21.77 0.12
CA ALA A 211 3.52 22.86 -0.24
C ALA A 211 3.52 23.11 -1.76
N LEU A 212 4.71 23.21 -2.37
CA LEU A 212 4.87 23.41 -3.81
C LEU A 212 4.26 22.26 -4.63
N ALA A 213 4.44 21.02 -4.18
CA ALA A 213 3.85 19.85 -4.82
C ALA A 213 2.32 19.88 -4.79
N VAL A 214 1.71 20.25 -3.65
CA VAL A 214 0.26 20.41 -3.53
C VAL A 214 -0.23 21.53 -4.45
N GLU A 215 0.42 22.70 -4.46
CA GLU A 215 0.05 23.80 -5.38
C GLU A 215 0.11 23.38 -6.85
N ALA A 216 1.15 22.63 -7.22
CA ALA A 216 1.32 22.11 -8.57
C ALA A 216 0.25 21.07 -8.94
N ALA A 217 -0.17 20.23 -8.00
CA ALA A 217 -1.26 19.27 -8.19
C ALA A 217 -2.61 19.98 -8.37
N VAL A 218 -2.87 21.04 -7.59
CA VAL A 218 -4.07 21.90 -7.73
C VAL A 218 -4.12 22.55 -9.11
N ALA A 219 -3.01 23.15 -9.56
CA ALA A 219 -2.93 23.79 -10.87
C ALA A 219 -3.22 22.82 -12.03
N ARG A 220 -2.92 21.53 -11.84
CA ARG A 220 -3.17 20.45 -12.81
C ARG A 220 -4.56 19.83 -12.69
N LYS A 221 -5.39 20.32 -11.76
CA LYS A 221 -6.78 19.88 -11.55
C LYS A 221 -6.87 18.36 -11.36
N VAL A 222 -5.95 17.78 -10.58
CA VAL A 222 -6.00 16.36 -10.24
C VAL A 222 -7.27 16.04 -9.46
N HIS A 223 -7.72 14.79 -9.52
CA HIS A 223 -8.93 14.38 -8.81
C HIS A 223 -8.65 14.03 -7.34
N ILE A 224 -7.50 13.39 -7.11
CA ILE A 224 -7.09 12.86 -5.81
C ILE A 224 -5.64 13.24 -5.55
N ILE A 225 -5.33 13.63 -4.31
CA ILE A 225 -3.97 13.78 -3.78
C ILE A 225 -3.74 12.71 -2.70
N SER A 226 -2.70 11.89 -2.89
CA SER A 226 -2.23 10.90 -1.91
C SER A 226 -0.94 11.37 -1.25
N MET A 227 -0.95 11.51 0.08
CA MET A 227 0.18 11.96 0.90
C MET A 227 0.51 10.90 1.96
N SER A 228 1.43 10.00 1.64
CA SER A 228 1.79 8.86 2.48
C SER A 228 2.97 9.17 3.41
N TRP A 229 2.95 10.35 4.03
CA TRP A 229 4.02 10.88 4.87
C TRP A 229 3.46 11.80 5.95
N THR A 230 4.29 12.12 6.95
CA THR A 230 3.93 13.06 8.03
C THR A 230 5.05 14.06 8.25
N ILE A 231 4.70 15.32 8.54
CA ILE A 231 5.64 16.40 8.87
C ILE A 231 5.26 16.99 10.22
N GLN A 232 6.19 16.94 11.17
CA GLN A 232 6.06 17.64 12.45
C GLN A 232 6.38 19.12 12.26
N GLU A 233 5.49 19.99 12.75
CA GLU A 233 5.76 21.42 12.79
C GLU A 233 6.83 21.74 13.84
N THR A 234 7.84 22.50 13.43
CA THR A 234 8.91 23.03 14.29
C THR A 234 9.02 24.53 14.03
N GLU A 235 9.76 25.27 14.88
CA GLU A 235 9.99 26.70 14.62
C GLU A 235 10.75 26.93 13.31
N ASP A 236 11.68 26.03 12.96
CA ASP A 236 12.49 26.14 11.74
C ASP A 236 11.68 25.95 10.45
N ASN A 237 10.66 25.09 10.45
CA ASN A 237 9.86 24.79 9.25
C ASN A 237 8.52 25.52 9.19
N LYS A 238 8.28 26.46 10.11
CA LYS A 238 6.99 27.16 10.30
C LYS A 238 6.52 27.96 9.09
N SER A 239 7.45 28.50 8.29
CA SER A 239 7.12 29.15 7.02
C SER A 239 6.57 28.13 6.02
N GLY A 240 7.25 27.00 5.84
CA GLY A 240 6.85 25.93 4.93
C GLY A 240 5.53 25.27 5.35
N THR A 241 5.32 25.03 6.65
CA THR A 241 4.04 24.46 7.14
C THR A 241 2.86 25.43 6.97
N ARG A 242 3.07 26.75 7.13
CA ARG A 242 2.06 27.76 6.78
C ARG A 242 1.74 27.77 5.29
N ARG A 243 2.75 27.65 4.42
CA ARG A 243 2.53 27.53 2.97
C ARG A 243 1.77 26.26 2.64
N LEU A 244 2.10 25.14 3.31
CA LEU A 244 1.41 23.87 3.15
C LEU A 244 -0.07 23.97 3.57
N ASP A 245 -0.39 24.61 4.70
CA ASP A 245 -1.79 24.86 5.12
C ASP A 245 -2.56 25.64 4.03
N ALA A 246 -1.95 26.68 3.47
CA ALA A 246 -2.56 27.45 2.38
C ALA A 246 -2.75 26.60 1.10
N ALA A 247 -1.78 25.75 0.74
CA ALA A 247 -1.86 24.86 -0.40
C ALA A 247 -2.97 23.81 -0.24
N LEU A 248 -3.08 23.21 0.96
CA LEU A 248 -4.15 22.26 1.30
C LEU A 248 -5.52 22.92 1.27
N ARG A 249 -5.62 24.19 1.68
CA ARG A 249 -6.85 24.99 1.54
C ARG A 249 -7.23 25.21 0.09
N LYS A 250 -6.30 25.60 -0.78
CA LYS A 250 -6.55 25.72 -2.22
C LYS A 250 -7.03 24.40 -2.84
N ALA A 251 -6.46 23.27 -2.41
CA ALA A 251 -6.88 21.95 -2.86
C ALA A 251 -8.30 21.60 -2.40
N HIS A 252 -8.63 21.94 -1.15
CA HIS A 252 -9.98 21.81 -0.62
C HIS A 252 -11.00 22.63 -1.41
N ASP A 253 -10.73 23.92 -1.63
CA ASP A 253 -11.59 24.85 -2.36
C ASP A 253 -11.80 24.40 -3.83
N SER A 254 -10.83 23.67 -4.37
CA SER A 254 -10.87 23.08 -5.72
C SER A 254 -11.61 21.74 -5.81
N ASN A 255 -12.22 21.26 -4.72
CA ASN A 255 -12.88 19.95 -4.60
C ASN A 255 -11.97 18.77 -4.98
N ILE A 256 -10.71 18.82 -4.54
CA ILE A 256 -9.76 17.71 -4.70
C ILE A 256 -9.84 16.82 -3.47
N ILE A 257 -10.01 15.51 -3.68
CA ILE A 257 -10.01 14.54 -2.58
C ILE A 257 -8.58 14.38 -2.07
N MET A 258 -8.37 14.63 -0.77
CA MET A 258 -7.06 14.51 -0.14
C MET A 258 -7.07 13.34 0.84
N LEU A 259 -6.07 12.47 0.75
CA LEU A 259 -5.82 11.38 1.68
C LEU A 259 -4.43 11.53 2.28
N CYS A 260 -4.31 11.34 3.59
CA CYS A 260 -3.02 11.32 4.27
C CYS A 260 -2.90 10.18 5.27
N SER A 261 -1.68 9.71 5.50
CA SER A 261 -1.39 8.67 6.48
C SER A 261 -1.44 9.20 7.91
N ALA A 262 -1.92 8.39 8.84
CA ALA A 262 -1.63 8.55 10.27
C ALA A 262 -0.14 8.31 10.56
N SER A 263 0.39 8.90 11.64
CA SER A 263 1.75 8.60 12.10
C SER A 263 1.83 7.21 12.72
N ASP A 264 2.80 6.42 12.27
CA ASP A 264 3.05 5.07 12.78
C ASP A 264 3.93 5.08 14.06
N ARG A 265 3.64 5.99 14.99
CA ARG A 265 4.40 6.19 16.24
C ARG A 265 3.65 5.72 17.50
N GLY A 266 2.55 4.99 17.34
CA GLY A 266 1.69 4.55 18.45
C GLY A 266 0.74 5.64 18.93
N ALA A 267 0.12 5.44 20.09
CA ALA A 267 -0.96 6.29 20.63
C ALA A 267 -0.49 7.66 21.18
N HIS A 268 0.54 8.26 20.59
CA HIS A 268 0.96 9.62 20.94
C HIS A 268 0.06 10.65 20.24
N PRO A 269 -0.15 11.84 20.84
CA PRO A 269 -0.86 12.93 20.18
C PRO A 269 -0.16 13.30 18.87
N ASP A 270 -0.73 12.84 17.76
CA ASP A 270 -0.19 13.08 16.43
C ASP A 270 -0.86 14.32 15.83
N ASN A 271 -0.11 15.42 15.88
CA ASN A 271 -0.46 16.73 15.36
C ASN A 271 0.44 17.12 14.17
N ASN A 272 0.74 16.15 13.32
CA ASN A 272 1.59 16.34 12.14
C ASN A 272 0.75 16.73 10.91
N TYR A 273 1.35 17.48 9.98
CA TYR A 273 0.76 17.67 8.65
C TYR A 273 0.91 16.38 7.82
N PRO A 274 -0.01 16.10 6.88
CA PRO A 274 -1.19 16.90 6.53
C PRO A 274 -2.38 16.79 7.50
N ALA A 275 -2.39 15.79 8.39
CA ALA A 275 -3.51 15.50 9.29
C ALA A 275 -3.92 16.67 10.21
N ARG A 276 -2.98 17.53 10.60
CA ARG A 276 -3.21 18.75 11.40
C ARG A 276 -4.05 19.81 10.69
N PHE A 277 -4.20 19.72 9.37
CA PHE A 277 -4.95 20.70 8.59
C PHE A 277 -6.35 20.91 9.16
N LYS A 278 -6.66 22.17 9.51
CA LYS A 278 -7.81 22.49 10.39
C LYS A 278 -9.16 22.27 9.72
N VAL A 279 -9.22 22.34 8.39
CA VAL A 279 -10.43 21.99 7.66
C VAL A 279 -10.49 20.47 7.62
N LYS A 280 -11.40 19.87 8.40
CA LYS A 280 -11.58 18.41 8.58
C LYS A 280 -12.07 17.68 7.31
N GLN A 281 -11.46 17.96 6.17
CA GLN A 281 -11.82 17.44 4.84
C GLN A 281 -10.62 16.79 4.12
N ILE A 282 -9.62 16.35 4.90
CA ILE A 282 -8.60 15.40 4.47
C ILE A 282 -8.93 14.07 5.15
N PHE A 283 -8.95 12.98 4.39
CA PHE A 283 -9.12 11.65 4.96
C PHE A 283 -7.83 11.19 5.62
N ARG A 284 -7.85 11.05 6.94
CA ARG A 284 -6.73 10.46 7.68
C ARG A 284 -6.88 8.95 7.75
N ILE A 285 -5.93 8.23 7.17
CA ILE A 285 -5.96 6.78 6.99
C ILE A 285 -4.94 6.10 7.89
N GLY A 286 -5.39 5.14 8.69
CA GLY A 286 -4.52 4.29 9.50
C GLY A 286 -4.33 2.90 8.90
N ALA A 287 -3.22 2.25 9.27
CA ALA A 287 -2.98 0.85 8.94
C ALA A 287 -3.83 -0.10 9.80
N ALA A 288 -4.37 -1.12 9.14
CA ALA A 288 -5.05 -2.25 9.75
C ALA A 288 -4.32 -3.56 9.46
N THR A 289 -4.49 -4.51 10.37
CA THR A 289 -4.11 -5.92 10.23
C THR A 289 -5.09 -6.68 9.34
N ALA A 290 -4.73 -7.91 8.96
CA ALA A 290 -5.54 -8.75 8.05
C ALA A 290 -6.94 -9.11 8.56
N ASP A 291 -7.13 -9.07 9.88
CA ASP A 291 -8.41 -9.26 10.57
C ASP A 291 -9.23 -7.96 10.71
N GLY A 292 -8.79 -6.85 10.10
CA GLY A 292 -9.54 -5.58 10.10
C GLY A 292 -9.39 -4.72 11.35
N ARG A 293 -8.52 -5.11 12.29
CA ARG A 293 -8.21 -4.32 13.49
C ARG A 293 -7.15 -3.26 13.20
N VAL A 294 -7.15 -2.17 13.96
CA VAL A 294 -6.10 -1.15 13.89
C VAL A 294 -4.74 -1.77 14.23
N TRP A 295 -3.73 -1.48 13.42
CA TRP A 295 -2.35 -1.85 13.74
C TRP A 295 -1.86 -0.96 14.86
N GLY A 296 -1.35 -1.54 15.96
CA GLY A 296 -1.05 -0.79 17.19
C GLY A 296 -0.13 0.43 17.02
N MET A 297 0.75 0.42 16.01
CA MET A 297 1.63 1.56 15.73
C MET A 297 0.93 2.68 14.97
N ALA A 298 -0.19 2.45 14.27
CA ALA A 298 -0.91 3.48 13.54
C ALA A 298 -1.50 4.57 14.46
N GLY A 299 -1.55 4.30 15.76
CA GLY A 299 -2.02 5.23 16.79
C GLY A 299 -3.49 5.05 17.14
N ASP A 300 -4.08 6.11 17.69
CA ASP A 300 -5.47 6.07 18.16
C ASP A 300 -6.46 6.11 16.99
N LEU A 301 -7.31 5.08 16.93
CA LEU A 301 -8.37 4.95 15.95
C LEU A 301 -9.33 6.14 15.96
N ALA A 302 -9.55 6.79 17.11
CA ALA A 302 -10.43 7.95 17.23
C ALA A 302 -10.02 9.12 16.31
N ASN A 303 -8.71 9.26 16.05
CA ASN A 303 -8.14 10.33 15.25
C ASN A 303 -8.14 10.04 13.74
N MET A 304 -8.59 8.87 13.31
CA MET A 304 -8.61 8.45 11.91
C MET A 304 -10.02 8.54 11.32
N ASP A 305 -10.14 8.79 10.02
CA ASP A 305 -11.42 8.67 9.32
C ASP A 305 -11.72 7.21 8.97
N PHE A 306 -10.71 6.50 8.46
CA PHE A 306 -10.81 5.11 8.05
C PHE A 306 -9.50 4.36 8.31
N ILE A 307 -9.58 3.03 8.36
CA ILE A 307 -8.43 2.14 8.38
C ILE A 307 -8.52 1.15 7.22
N LEU A 308 -7.37 0.85 6.61
CA LEU A 308 -7.25 -0.06 5.48
C LEU A 308 -6.05 -0.99 5.70
N PRO A 309 -5.93 -2.10 4.94
CA PRO A 309 -4.76 -2.97 5.00
C PRO A 309 -3.45 -2.20 4.95
N GLY A 310 -2.65 -2.31 6.01
CA GLY A 310 -1.37 -1.61 6.10
C GLY A 310 -0.34 -2.36 6.91
N HIS A 311 -0.63 -3.56 7.40
CA HIS A 311 0.32 -4.39 8.14
C HIS A 311 0.56 -5.71 7.41
N ASN A 312 1.82 -5.98 7.08
CA ASN A 312 2.26 -7.15 6.31
C ASN A 312 1.58 -7.29 4.93
N VAL A 313 1.49 -6.19 4.19
CA VAL A 313 0.93 -6.14 2.83
C VAL A 313 2.02 -6.47 1.81
N PHE A 314 1.80 -7.50 0.99
CA PHE A 314 2.74 -7.91 -0.05
C PHE A 314 2.49 -7.20 -1.38
N ASP A 315 3.56 -6.92 -2.13
CA ASP A 315 3.46 -6.36 -3.49
C ASP A 315 2.82 -7.37 -4.46
N ALA A 316 1.96 -6.89 -5.37
CA ALA A 316 1.26 -7.77 -6.33
C ALA A 316 2.20 -8.39 -7.39
N VAL A 317 3.34 -7.75 -7.67
CA VAL A 317 4.25 -8.12 -8.77
C VAL A 317 5.25 -9.23 -8.38
N GLY A 318 5.27 -9.66 -7.11
CA GLY A 318 6.10 -10.79 -6.66
C GLY A 318 5.84 -12.11 -7.41
N SER A 319 4.74 -12.20 -8.17
CA SER A 319 4.38 -13.39 -8.94
C SER A 319 5.00 -13.48 -10.35
N TYR A 320 5.53 -12.39 -10.94
CA TYR A 320 5.91 -12.40 -12.37
C TYR A 320 7.36 -12.83 -12.66
N ASN A 321 8.33 -12.52 -11.78
CA ASN A 321 9.76 -12.72 -12.11
C ASN A 321 10.51 -13.70 -11.21
N GLY A 322 9.87 -14.34 -10.23
CA GLY A 322 10.51 -15.40 -9.41
C GLY A 322 11.71 -14.97 -8.53
N LEU A 323 12.10 -13.70 -8.55
CA LEU A 323 13.16 -13.14 -7.71
C LEU A 323 12.66 -12.92 -6.28
N LEU A 324 13.36 -13.53 -5.31
CA LEU A 324 13.05 -13.57 -3.88
C LEU A 324 13.00 -12.18 -3.20
N GLU A 325 13.64 -11.15 -3.77
CA GLU A 325 13.64 -9.79 -3.23
C GLU A 325 12.26 -9.10 -3.24
N ASN A 326 11.33 -9.57 -4.09
CA ASN A 326 9.99 -8.98 -4.24
C ASN A 326 8.97 -9.46 -3.19
N PHE A 327 9.39 -10.25 -2.21
CA PHE A 327 8.50 -10.82 -1.18
C PHE A 327 8.60 -10.11 0.18
N LYS A 328 9.26 -8.95 0.28
CA LYS A 328 9.30 -8.19 1.53
C LYS A 328 7.91 -7.59 1.82
N PRO A 329 7.23 -7.99 2.91
CA PRO A 329 5.98 -7.36 3.29
C PRO A 329 6.20 -5.88 3.63
N ARG A 330 5.24 -5.05 3.24
CA ARG A 330 5.19 -3.62 3.53
C ARG A 330 4.25 -3.39 4.71
N THR A 331 4.71 -2.59 5.66
CA THR A 331 3.94 -2.24 6.86
C THR A 331 4.03 -0.73 7.07
N GLY A 332 2.89 -0.10 7.25
CA GLY A 332 2.74 1.33 7.54
C GLY A 332 1.39 1.89 7.10
N SER A 333 0.97 2.98 7.75
CA SER A 333 -0.22 3.75 7.36
C SER A 333 -0.05 4.40 5.99
N SER A 334 1.19 4.54 5.50
CA SER A 334 1.50 4.91 4.12
C SER A 334 0.87 3.95 3.10
N VAL A 335 1.02 2.64 3.31
CA VAL A 335 0.45 1.59 2.45
C VAL A 335 -1.07 1.65 2.44
N ALA A 336 -1.68 1.77 3.63
CA ALA A 336 -3.12 1.90 3.79
C ALA A 336 -3.67 3.14 3.06
N THR A 337 -2.95 4.26 3.13
CA THR A 337 -3.31 5.51 2.43
C THR A 337 -3.28 5.34 0.92
N ALA A 338 -2.25 4.67 0.38
CA ALA A 338 -2.16 4.40 -1.05
C ALA A 338 -3.29 3.48 -1.54
N LEU A 339 -3.65 2.44 -0.78
CA LEU A 339 -4.81 1.60 -1.09
C LEU A 339 -6.13 2.40 -1.03
N ALA A 340 -6.25 3.32 -0.07
CA ALA A 340 -7.43 4.18 0.06
C ALA A 340 -7.55 5.16 -1.11
N ALA A 341 -6.43 5.73 -1.57
CA ALA A 341 -6.40 6.58 -2.75
C ALA A 341 -6.79 5.80 -4.01
N GLY A 342 -6.32 4.55 -4.14
CA GLY A 342 -6.77 3.62 -5.17
C GLY A 342 -8.26 3.32 -5.08
N GLN A 343 -8.80 3.10 -3.88
CA GLN A 343 -10.24 2.86 -3.66
C GLN A 343 -11.08 4.08 -4.07
N ALA A 344 -10.67 5.29 -3.67
CA ALA A 344 -11.33 6.52 -4.07
C ALA A 344 -11.31 6.69 -5.60
N ALA A 345 -10.17 6.42 -6.25
CA ALA A 345 -10.04 6.49 -7.69
C ALA A 345 -10.94 5.48 -8.40
N LEU A 346 -11.07 4.27 -7.85
CA LEU A 346 -11.95 3.23 -8.37
C LEU A 346 -13.42 3.65 -8.29
N ILE A 347 -13.86 4.20 -7.15
CA ILE A 347 -15.23 4.71 -6.99
C ILE A 347 -15.51 5.80 -8.04
N MET A 348 -14.61 6.77 -8.20
CA MET A 348 -14.77 7.82 -9.21
C MET A 348 -14.79 7.25 -10.63
N HIS A 349 -13.99 6.21 -10.90
CA HIS A 349 -13.96 5.54 -12.19
C HIS A 349 -15.26 4.80 -12.48
N CYS A 350 -15.81 4.04 -11.52
CA CYS A 350 -17.11 3.38 -11.69
C CYS A 350 -18.23 4.41 -11.93
N VAL A 351 -18.25 5.52 -11.19
CA VAL A 351 -19.22 6.61 -11.41
C VAL A 351 -19.04 7.26 -12.79
N ARG A 352 -17.80 7.38 -13.27
CA ARG A 352 -17.50 7.84 -14.65
C ARG A 352 -18.13 6.92 -15.69
N LEU A 353 -17.89 5.61 -15.56
CA LEU A 353 -18.42 4.60 -16.48
C LEU A 353 -19.94 4.57 -16.46
N ALA A 354 -20.53 4.63 -15.27
CA ALA A 354 -21.97 4.76 -15.06
C ALA A 354 -22.54 6.00 -15.75
N ALA A 355 -21.86 7.16 -15.67
CA ALA A 355 -22.29 8.39 -16.33
C ALA A 355 -22.20 8.30 -17.85
N ILE A 356 -21.10 7.75 -18.38
CA ILE A 356 -20.94 7.51 -19.82
C ILE A 356 -22.08 6.60 -20.32
N HIS A 357 -22.39 5.53 -19.60
CA HIS A 357 -23.48 4.63 -19.96
C HIS A 357 -24.87 5.25 -19.81
N SER A 358 -25.09 6.01 -18.73
CA SER A 358 -26.38 6.63 -18.38
C SER A 358 -26.70 7.90 -19.18
N THR A 359 -25.77 8.45 -19.96
CA THR A 359 -26.10 9.51 -20.95
C THR A 359 -27.15 9.08 -21.99
N LYS A 360 -27.57 7.81 -22.01
CA LYS A 360 -28.77 7.35 -22.73
C LYS A 360 -30.09 7.42 -21.95
N ASN A 361 -30.13 7.55 -20.61
CA ASN A 361 -31.40 7.57 -19.84
C ASN A 361 -31.46 8.32 -18.48
N VAL A 362 -30.35 8.65 -17.78
CA VAL A 362 -30.40 9.43 -16.51
C VAL A 362 -29.10 10.23 -16.32
N ARG A 363 -29.19 11.55 -16.06
CA ARG A 363 -28.01 12.38 -15.73
C ARG A 363 -27.48 12.04 -14.33
N THR A 364 -26.56 11.10 -14.22
CA THR A 364 -25.76 10.92 -13.00
C THR A 364 -24.71 12.03 -12.91
N ASN A 365 -24.69 12.78 -11.80
CA ASN A 365 -23.76 13.89 -11.63
C ASN A 365 -22.35 13.36 -11.32
N PHE A 366 -21.53 13.19 -12.36
CA PHE A 366 -20.14 12.73 -12.28
C PHE A 366 -19.26 13.54 -11.31
N LEU A 367 -19.61 14.79 -11.02
CA LEU A 367 -18.87 15.64 -10.08
C LEU A 367 -19.22 15.35 -8.61
N SER A 368 -20.29 14.61 -8.34
CA SER A 368 -20.76 14.32 -6.97
C SER A 368 -19.69 13.69 -6.07
N PRO A 369 -18.93 12.64 -6.50
CA PRO A 369 -17.91 12.02 -5.67
C PRO A 369 -16.67 12.88 -5.42
N ARG A 370 -16.53 14.04 -6.09
CA ARG A 370 -15.40 14.97 -5.86
C ARG A 370 -15.55 15.75 -4.55
N LYS A 371 -16.75 15.77 -3.96
CA LYS A 371 -16.99 16.39 -2.65
C LYS A 371 -16.55 15.44 -1.54
N HIS A 372 -15.85 15.95 -0.53
CA HIS A 372 -15.35 15.17 0.60
C HIS A 372 -16.48 14.34 1.26
N GLU A 373 -17.60 14.97 1.61
CA GLU A 373 -18.73 14.27 2.25
C GLU A 373 -19.37 13.20 1.37
N ALA A 374 -19.43 13.42 0.05
CA ALA A 374 -19.97 12.43 -0.87
C ALA A 374 -19.04 11.22 -1.00
N MET A 375 -17.73 11.45 -1.07
CA MET A 375 -16.73 10.36 -1.04
C MET A 375 -16.77 9.61 0.29
N LYS A 376 -16.90 10.32 1.42
CA LYS A 376 -17.02 9.73 2.76
C LYS A 376 -18.26 8.82 2.85
N ALA A 377 -19.39 9.29 2.35
CA ALA A 377 -20.62 8.51 2.28
C ALA A 377 -20.48 7.29 1.36
N ALA A 378 -19.81 7.44 0.21
CA ALA A 378 -19.55 6.34 -0.71
C ALA A 378 -18.67 5.26 -0.07
N LEU A 379 -17.60 5.65 0.61
CA LEU A 379 -16.71 4.73 1.33
C LEU A 379 -17.46 3.99 2.45
N LYS A 380 -18.32 4.67 3.22
CA LYS A 380 -19.16 4.03 4.25
C LYS A 380 -20.18 3.06 3.66
N ARG A 381 -20.76 3.37 2.49
CA ARG A 381 -21.76 2.52 1.82
C ARG A 381 -21.19 1.21 1.27
N ILE A 382 -19.87 1.12 1.08
CA ILE A 382 -19.22 -0.15 0.70
C ILE A 382 -19.39 -1.18 1.83
N GLY A 383 -19.29 -0.73 3.08
CA GLY A 383 -19.36 -1.56 4.27
C GLY A 383 -18.24 -1.21 5.25
N THR A 384 -18.52 -1.31 6.54
CA THR A 384 -17.53 -1.09 7.60
C THR A 384 -17.66 -2.13 8.71
N SER A 385 -16.55 -2.66 9.22
CA SER A 385 -16.55 -3.73 10.22
C SER A 385 -16.76 -3.23 11.65
N ASP A 386 -17.39 -4.06 12.49
CA ASP A 386 -17.53 -3.80 13.92
C ASP A 386 -16.17 -3.91 14.63
N GLU A 387 -15.32 -4.85 14.21
CA GLU A 387 -13.97 -5.06 14.76
C GLU A 387 -13.06 -3.85 14.55
N GLY A 388 -13.28 -3.10 13.48
CA GLY A 388 -12.60 -1.85 13.17
C GLY A 388 -13.34 -0.61 13.69
N GLN A 389 -14.30 -0.78 14.61
CA GLN A 389 -15.19 0.28 15.13
C GLN A 389 -15.83 1.13 14.03
N HIS A 390 -16.31 0.47 12.98
CA HIS A 390 -16.89 1.06 11.77
C HIS A 390 -15.94 1.98 10.97
N LYS A 391 -14.63 1.84 11.15
CA LYS A 391 -13.61 2.57 10.36
C LYS A 391 -12.86 1.70 9.37
N PHE A 392 -12.85 0.38 9.56
CA PHE A 392 -12.27 -0.53 8.56
C PHE A 392 -13.24 -0.73 7.40
N ILE A 393 -12.81 -0.43 6.17
CA ILE A 393 -13.65 -0.53 4.98
C ILE A 393 -13.71 -1.98 4.49
N GLU A 394 -14.85 -2.64 4.69
CA GLU A 394 -15.08 -4.02 4.29
C GLU A 394 -15.56 -4.10 2.84
N VAL A 395 -14.62 -4.38 1.95
CA VAL A 395 -14.88 -4.40 0.50
C VAL A 395 -15.58 -5.67 0.02
N TRP A 396 -15.38 -6.81 0.67
CA TRP A 396 -15.79 -8.12 0.12
C TRP A 396 -17.30 -8.24 -0.09
N ASN A 397 -18.13 -7.70 0.80
CA ASN A 397 -19.59 -7.79 0.65
C ASN A 397 -20.09 -7.13 -0.64
N ARG A 398 -19.44 -6.04 -1.07
CA ARG A 398 -19.80 -5.33 -2.30
C ARG A 398 -19.06 -5.88 -3.52
N PHE A 399 -17.76 -6.09 -3.40
CA PHE A 399 -16.90 -6.39 -4.55
C PHE A 399 -16.81 -7.88 -4.90
N ASP A 400 -17.00 -8.81 -3.95
CA ASP A 400 -17.06 -10.25 -4.29
C ASP A 400 -18.33 -10.52 -5.10
N SER A 401 -19.49 -10.04 -4.61
CA SER A 401 -20.76 -10.18 -5.33
C SER A 401 -20.72 -9.49 -6.71
N ALA A 402 -20.14 -8.29 -6.80
CA ALA A 402 -19.94 -7.63 -8.08
C ALA A 402 -19.06 -8.48 -9.03
N THR A 403 -17.96 -9.02 -8.52
CA THR A 403 -17.05 -9.84 -9.32
C THR A 403 -17.72 -11.11 -9.84
N GLU A 404 -18.51 -11.79 -9.00
CA GLU A 404 -19.25 -13.00 -9.39
C GLU A 404 -20.30 -12.70 -10.46
N ASN A 405 -21.11 -11.64 -10.29
CA ASN A 405 -22.14 -11.26 -11.24
C ASN A 405 -21.59 -10.80 -12.59
N LEU A 406 -20.42 -10.15 -12.59
CA LEU A 406 -19.80 -9.61 -13.79
C LEU A 406 -18.91 -10.62 -14.53
N ARG A 407 -18.72 -11.82 -13.98
CA ARG A 407 -17.84 -12.82 -14.56
C ARG A 407 -18.44 -13.38 -15.85
N GLY A 408 -17.82 -13.07 -16.98
CA GLY A 408 -18.32 -13.47 -18.30
C GLY A 408 -19.49 -12.64 -18.81
N ALA A 409 -19.85 -11.55 -18.12
CA ALA A 409 -20.83 -10.58 -18.60
C ALA A 409 -20.30 -9.84 -19.83
N SER A 410 -21.19 -9.40 -20.70
CA SER A 410 -20.87 -8.46 -21.78
C SER A 410 -20.56 -7.06 -21.23
N MET A 411 -19.87 -6.23 -22.01
CA MET A 411 -19.57 -4.84 -21.62
C MET A 411 -20.82 -4.05 -21.17
N ASN A 412 -21.94 -4.22 -21.88
CA ASN A 412 -23.20 -3.53 -21.54
C ASN A 412 -23.79 -3.99 -20.20
N GLU A 413 -23.72 -5.29 -19.89
CA GLU A 413 -24.17 -5.83 -18.60
C GLU A 413 -23.29 -5.34 -17.46
N MET A 414 -21.97 -5.25 -17.68
CA MET A 414 -21.06 -4.66 -16.70
C MET A 414 -21.40 -3.19 -16.41
N LEU A 415 -21.66 -2.41 -17.45
CA LEU A 415 -22.01 -1.00 -17.28
C LEU A 415 -23.36 -0.80 -16.60
N ASN A 416 -24.35 -1.64 -16.90
CA ASN A 416 -25.65 -1.63 -16.22
C ASN A 416 -25.53 -1.93 -14.72
N TYR A 417 -24.59 -2.79 -14.32
CA TYR A 417 -24.38 -3.13 -12.92
C TYR A 417 -23.60 -2.03 -12.15
N LEU A 418 -22.68 -1.35 -12.83
CA LEU A 418 -21.89 -0.26 -12.26
C LEU A 418 -22.67 1.05 -12.13
N ALA A 419 -23.67 1.27 -12.98
CA ALA A 419 -24.61 2.39 -12.92
C ALA A 419 -25.61 2.24 -11.76
#